data_AF-A0AB38MVH1-F1
#
_entry.id   AF-A0AB38MVH1-F1
#
_cell.length_a   1.000
_cell.length_b   1.000
_cell.length_c   1.000
_cell.angle_alpha   90.00
_cell.angle_beta   90.00
_cell.angle_gamma   90.00
#
_symmetry.space_group_name_H-M   'P 1'
#
loop_
_entity.id
_entity.type
_entity.pdbx_description
1 polymer ?
#
loop_
_entity_poly.entity_id
_entity_poly.type
_entity_poly.pdbx_seq_one_letter_code
_entity_poly.pdbx_strand_id
1 'polypeptide(L)'
;MEDILLLVIKYWDIGLYQNEIFELLSFFPPRTFEETKSLSAPIDFRIRLVQCYNTIMMRWSAYDWRSMRARRSGMISVDPPSGEIIAEVPDDVNWLSVASQFVDYVENYNTKLLMEYPDNIEIKHLILDSLEASTTFVANVSEFNLRLPDISLIFELLLGGDAGITSRTSGQICYWREVMTIHNELHADGYVGPYPADFLDGFNHMVVNAVEMLYRMKGFTVSDYGEWMGIEDYSIEKIAQEVESVPWKKYKLSLRAVCDIAFSPKFIALTQRFLIELQDVMDIPKKDRYVGPLTNTAIKGSILDNPKLNIRATFLDWLAKKSVTGLPLLLFTSVNSLQYLSQQSGMGSSFYLSQSQSTKY
;
A
#
# COMPACT_ATOMS: atom_id res chain seq x y z
N MET A 1 34.09 -3.71 -15.71
CA MET A 1 32.92 -4.64 -15.76
C MET A 1 31.62 -3.84 -15.69
N GLU A 2 31.57 -2.83 -14.83
CA GLU A 2 30.47 -1.86 -14.70
C GLU A 2 30.21 -1.01 -15.95
N ASP A 3 31.26 -0.51 -16.61
CA ASP A 3 31.13 0.20 -17.91
C ASP A 3 30.52 -0.68 -19.00
N ILE A 4 30.79 -1.99 -18.96
CA ILE A 4 30.22 -2.97 -19.90
C ILE A 4 28.74 -3.15 -19.62
N LEU A 5 28.32 -3.17 -18.35
CA LEU A 5 26.90 -3.26 -17.94
C LEU A 5 26.10 -2.00 -18.33
N LEU A 6 26.67 -0.81 -18.17
CA LEU A 6 26.07 0.44 -18.64
C LEU A 6 26.07 0.52 -20.18
N LEU A 7 27.09 -0.01 -20.85
CA LEU A 7 27.11 -0.16 -22.31
C LEU A 7 26.01 -1.14 -22.76
N VAL A 8 25.88 -2.27 -22.07
CA VAL A 8 24.88 -3.31 -22.29
C VAL A 8 23.49 -2.67 -22.18
N ILE A 9 23.14 -2.06 -21.04
CA ILE A 9 21.85 -1.38 -20.85
C ILE A 9 21.60 -0.29 -21.93
N LYS A 10 22.64 0.41 -22.38
CA LYS A 10 22.55 1.51 -23.37
C LYS A 10 22.35 1.05 -24.82
N TYR A 11 22.69 -0.19 -25.17
CA TYR A 11 22.67 -0.67 -26.56
C TYR A 11 21.84 -1.95 -26.79
N TRP A 12 21.17 -2.50 -25.77
CA TRP A 12 20.65 -3.87 -25.88
C TRP A 12 19.22 -3.98 -26.43
N ASP A 13 19.13 -4.73 -27.52
CA ASP A 13 17.95 -5.45 -27.99
C ASP A 13 18.25 -6.96 -27.83
N ILE A 14 17.25 -7.78 -27.51
CA ILE A 14 17.25 -9.27 -27.40
C ILE A 14 17.42 -9.89 -25.98
N GLY A 15 16.35 -10.54 -25.50
CA GLY A 15 16.16 -11.10 -24.15
C GLY A 15 16.83 -12.43 -23.78
N LEU A 16 18.03 -12.73 -24.30
CA LEU A 16 18.69 -14.04 -24.11
C LEU A 16 19.39 -14.26 -22.75
N TYR A 17 19.74 -13.18 -22.02
CA TYR A 17 20.44 -13.26 -20.72
C TYR A 17 19.94 -12.22 -19.70
N GLN A 18 18.67 -11.79 -19.82
CA GLN A 18 18.10 -10.74 -18.97
C GLN A 18 18.12 -11.13 -17.49
N ASN A 19 17.79 -12.38 -17.17
CA ASN A 19 17.65 -12.83 -15.78
C ASN A 19 19.01 -12.83 -15.06
N GLU A 20 20.06 -13.32 -15.72
CA GLU A 20 21.41 -13.42 -15.18
C GLU A 20 22.05 -12.03 -15.01
N ILE A 21 21.75 -11.08 -15.91
CA ILE A 21 22.24 -9.70 -15.83
C ILE A 21 21.52 -8.93 -14.73
N PHE A 22 20.19 -9.07 -14.60
CA PHE A 22 19.45 -8.48 -13.49
C PHE A 22 19.84 -9.10 -12.15
N GLU A 23 20.10 -10.41 -12.12
CA GLU A 23 20.66 -11.09 -10.96
C GLU A 23 22.04 -10.54 -10.61
N LEU A 24 22.93 -10.35 -11.57
CA LEU A 24 24.25 -9.73 -11.35
C LEU A 24 24.13 -8.28 -10.86
N LEU A 25 23.25 -7.47 -11.46
CA LEU A 25 22.97 -6.10 -11.03
C LEU A 25 22.50 -6.04 -9.57
N SER A 26 21.80 -7.07 -9.11
CA SER A 26 21.31 -7.13 -7.73
C SER A 26 22.38 -7.28 -6.65
N PHE A 27 23.62 -7.55 -7.05
CA PHE A 27 24.77 -7.62 -6.14
C PHE A 27 25.61 -6.33 -6.11
N PHE A 28 25.34 -5.36 -6.98
CA PHE A 28 26.12 -4.11 -7.04
C PHE A 28 25.46 -2.97 -6.27
N PRO A 29 26.25 -2.12 -5.59
CA PRO A 29 25.75 -0.90 -4.95
C PRO A 29 25.11 0.06 -5.97
N PRO A 30 23.98 0.70 -5.64
CA PRO A 30 23.45 1.79 -6.44
C PRO A 30 24.50 2.91 -6.57
N ARG A 31 24.68 3.50 -7.74
CA ARG A 31 25.46 4.73 -7.95
C ARG A 31 24.55 5.81 -8.55
N THR A 32 25.00 7.06 -8.58
CA THR A 32 24.28 8.19 -9.17
C THR A 32 23.81 7.84 -10.59
N PHE A 33 22.51 7.62 -10.77
CA PHE A 33 21.92 7.22 -12.05
C PHE A 33 21.69 8.44 -12.94
N GLU A 34 22.25 8.44 -14.15
CA GLU A 34 21.86 9.42 -15.18
C GLU A 34 20.53 8.99 -15.84
N GLU A 35 19.50 9.82 -15.70
CA GLU A 35 18.08 9.48 -15.89
C GLU A 35 17.59 9.21 -17.34
N THR A 36 18.42 9.24 -18.38
CA THR A 36 17.90 9.73 -19.68
C THR A 36 17.60 8.69 -20.77
N LYS A 37 17.75 7.37 -20.57
CA LYS A 37 17.59 6.39 -21.68
C LYS A 37 16.51 5.32 -21.54
N SER A 38 16.12 4.94 -20.33
CA SER A 38 15.18 3.82 -20.11
C SER A 38 13.72 4.14 -20.41
N LEU A 39 13.36 5.41 -20.66
CA LEU A 39 11.98 5.83 -20.96
C LEU A 39 11.52 5.46 -22.38
N SER A 40 12.45 5.24 -23.32
CA SER A 40 12.15 4.84 -24.70
C SER A 40 12.01 3.32 -24.89
N ALA A 41 12.25 2.53 -23.85
CA ALA A 41 12.21 1.07 -23.92
C ALA A 41 10.76 0.54 -23.88
N PRO A 42 10.49 -0.65 -24.47
CA PRO A 42 9.19 -1.30 -24.38
C PRO A 42 8.72 -1.48 -22.93
N ILE A 43 7.40 -1.41 -22.70
CA ILE A 43 6.79 -1.51 -21.37
C ILE A 43 7.26 -2.75 -20.59
N ASP A 44 7.34 -3.92 -21.23
CA ASP A 44 7.78 -5.17 -20.58
C ASP A 44 9.22 -5.07 -20.04
N PHE A 45 10.11 -4.38 -20.76
CA PHE A 45 11.48 -4.14 -20.30
C PHE A 45 11.48 -3.21 -19.09
N ARG A 46 10.67 -2.16 -19.12
CA ARG A 46 10.56 -1.18 -18.02
C ARG A 46 9.99 -1.84 -16.76
N ILE A 47 9.01 -2.73 -16.90
CA ILE A 47 8.47 -3.53 -15.80
C ILE A 47 9.56 -4.40 -15.18
N ARG A 48 10.30 -5.17 -16.00
CA ARG A 48 11.40 -6.02 -15.53
C ARG A 48 12.51 -5.23 -14.85
N LEU A 49 12.81 -4.04 -15.36
CA LEU A 49 13.81 -3.17 -14.78
C LEU A 49 13.43 -2.75 -13.35
N VAL A 50 12.18 -2.34 -13.12
CA VAL A 50 11.69 -2.00 -11.79
C VAL A 50 11.66 -3.24 -10.87
N GLN A 51 11.26 -4.40 -11.38
CA GLN A 51 11.33 -5.66 -10.61
C GLN A 51 12.76 -5.97 -10.15
N CYS A 52 13.77 -5.70 -10.99
CA CYS A 52 15.17 -5.81 -10.61
C CYS A 52 15.54 -4.80 -9.52
N TYR A 53 15.12 -3.54 -9.63
CA TYR A 53 15.37 -2.53 -8.59
C TYR A 53 14.74 -2.91 -7.25
N ASN A 54 13.52 -3.46 -7.27
CA ASN A 54 12.86 -3.97 -6.08
C ASN A 54 13.64 -5.14 -5.47
N THR A 55 14.18 -6.03 -6.31
CA THR A 55 15.05 -7.13 -5.87
C THR A 55 16.35 -6.62 -5.24
N ILE A 56 16.98 -5.58 -5.81
CA ILE A 56 18.14 -4.92 -5.20
C ILE A 56 17.79 -4.40 -3.81
N MET A 57 16.72 -3.61 -3.70
CA MET A 57 16.26 -3.03 -2.42
C MET A 57 16.02 -4.12 -1.37
N MET A 58 15.35 -5.22 -1.74
CA MET A 58 15.05 -6.33 -0.84
C MET A 58 16.29 -7.16 -0.45
N ARG A 59 17.23 -7.39 -1.37
CA ARG A 59 18.48 -8.08 -1.02
C ARG A 59 19.31 -7.24 -0.08
N TRP A 60 19.37 -5.93 -0.33
CA TRP A 60 20.15 -5.03 0.47
C TRP A 60 19.53 -4.78 1.84
N SER A 61 18.22 -4.79 1.97
CA SER A 61 17.54 -4.63 3.25
C SER A 61 17.81 -5.78 4.22
N ALA A 62 18.20 -6.96 3.72
CA ALA A 62 18.53 -8.13 4.53
C ALA A 62 19.91 -8.06 5.22
N TYR A 63 20.77 -7.09 4.85
CA TYR A 63 22.06 -6.90 5.52
C TYR A 63 21.89 -6.24 6.90
N ASP A 64 22.75 -6.61 7.85
CA ASP A 64 22.80 -5.97 9.17
C ASP A 64 23.54 -4.62 9.12
N TRP A 65 22.88 -3.62 8.52
CA TRP A 65 23.40 -2.25 8.40
C TRP A 65 23.69 -1.59 9.75
N ARG A 66 23.04 -2.03 10.83
CA ARG A 66 23.28 -1.50 12.18
C ARG A 66 24.62 -1.99 12.69
N SER A 67 24.88 -3.29 12.64
CA SER A 67 26.20 -3.84 13.02
C SER A 67 27.32 -3.29 12.14
N MET A 68 27.08 -3.12 10.83
CA MET A 68 28.06 -2.50 9.94
C MET A 68 28.40 -1.06 10.37
N ARG A 69 27.40 -0.24 10.71
CA ARG A 69 27.62 1.13 11.22
C ARG A 69 28.29 1.14 12.59
N ALA A 70 27.89 0.27 13.50
CA ALA A 70 28.45 0.20 14.86
C ALA A 70 29.93 -0.25 14.86
N ARG A 71 30.33 -1.13 13.93
CA ARG A 71 31.74 -1.46 13.69
C ARG A 71 32.50 -0.25 13.14
N ARG A 72 31.91 0.50 12.20
CA ARG A 72 32.51 1.71 11.61
C ARG A 72 32.69 2.87 12.58
N SER A 73 31.74 3.09 13.49
CA SER A 73 31.84 4.12 14.52
C SER A 73 32.80 3.75 15.67
N GLY A 74 33.44 2.57 15.60
CA GLY A 74 34.33 2.07 16.64
C GLY A 74 33.60 1.67 17.94
N MET A 75 32.26 1.56 17.90
CA MET A 75 31.46 1.18 19.06
C MET A 75 31.51 -0.32 19.35
N ILE A 76 31.86 -1.14 18.35
CA ILE A 76 31.98 -2.60 18.46
C ILE A 76 33.31 -3.06 17.86
N SER A 77 34.25 -3.49 18.70
CA SER A 77 35.47 -4.19 18.29
C SER A 77 35.20 -5.70 18.28
N VAL A 78 34.58 -6.21 17.23
CA VAL A 78 34.37 -7.67 17.09
C VAL A 78 34.89 -8.09 15.73
N ASP A 79 35.85 -9.03 15.75
CA ASP A 79 36.35 -9.69 14.55
C ASP A 79 35.18 -10.20 13.70
N PRO A 80 35.19 -10.00 12.37
CA PRO A 80 34.09 -10.42 11.53
C PRO A 80 33.89 -11.94 11.65
N PRO A 81 32.65 -12.43 11.84
CA PRO A 81 32.39 -13.85 11.77
C PRO A 81 32.82 -14.36 10.40
N SER A 82 33.79 -15.28 10.41
CA SER A 82 34.35 -15.90 9.22
C SER A 82 33.26 -16.65 8.46
N GLY A 83 32.75 -16.06 7.38
CA GLY A 83 31.80 -16.73 6.48
C GLY A 83 30.84 -15.83 5.71
N GLU A 84 30.58 -14.60 6.18
CA GLU A 84 29.79 -13.65 5.41
C GLU A 84 30.70 -12.86 4.48
N ILE A 85 30.65 -13.17 3.19
CA ILE A 85 31.16 -12.28 2.13
C ILE A 85 30.20 -11.08 2.09
N ILE A 86 30.28 -10.21 3.10
CA ILE A 86 29.87 -8.83 2.94
C ILE A 86 30.91 -8.29 1.97
N ALA A 87 30.52 -8.11 0.70
CA ALA A 87 31.35 -7.37 -0.25
C ALA A 87 31.83 -6.13 0.49
N GLU A 88 33.15 -5.96 0.65
CA GLU A 88 33.75 -4.88 1.43
C GLU A 88 33.11 -3.57 0.99
N VAL A 89 32.15 -3.09 1.79
CA VAL A 89 31.33 -1.94 1.44
C VAL A 89 32.26 -0.74 1.56
N PRO A 90 32.58 -0.02 0.47
CA PRO A 90 33.57 1.06 0.50
C PRO A 90 33.31 2.07 1.63
N ASP A 91 34.36 2.40 2.37
CA ASP A 91 34.32 3.28 3.55
C ASP A 91 34.12 4.76 3.18
N ASP A 92 34.39 5.13 1.93
CA ASP A 92 34.30 6.49 1.40
C ASP A 92 32.90 6.87 0.87
N VAL A 93 31.94 5.93 0.89
CA VAL A 93 30.61 6.13 0.33
C VAL A 93 29.57 6.43 1.42
N ASN A 94 28.83 7.52 1.26
CA ASN A 94 27.68 7.83 2.10
C ASN A 94 26.46 6.97 1.68
N TRP A 95 26.35 5.79 2.29
CA TRP A 95 25.30 4.80 1.99
C TRP A 95 23.88 5.28 2.27
N LEU A 96 23.70 6.19 3.23
CA LEU A 96 22.40 6.82 3.48
C LEU A 96 21.98 7.67 2.28
N SER A 97 22.91 8.46 1.75
CA SER A 97 22.67 9.29 0.58
C SER A 97 22.42 8.45 -0.68
N VAL A 98 23.21 7.38 -0.87
CA VAL A 98 23.03 6.44 -1.98
C VAL A 98 21.67 5.74 -1.92
N ALA A 99 21.29 5.24 -0.73
CA ALA A 99 20.00 4.59 -0.52
C ALA A 99 18.84 5.54 -0.84
N SER A 100 18.90 6.77 -0.33
CA SER A 100 17.89 7.80 -0.61
C SER A 100 17.79 8.13 -2.10
N GLN A 101 18.93 8.34 -2.78
CA GLN A 101 18.93 8.64 -4.22
C GLN A 101 18.38 7.47 -5.05
N PHE A 102 18.64 6.23 -4.63
CA PHE A 102 18.14 5.05 -5.32
C PHE A 102 16.62 4.91 -5.18
N VAL A 103 16.09 5.09 -3.97
CA VAL A 103 14.63 5.11 -3.74
C VAL A 103 13.98 6.21 -4.56
N ASP A 104 14.52 7.44 -4.52
CA ASP A 104 14.00 8.58 -5.27
C ASP A 104 13.96 8.29 -6.78
N TYR A 105 15.01 7.66 -7.31
CA TYR A 105 15.07 7.29 -8.72
C TYR A 105 13.98 6.28 -9.09
N VAL A 106 13.78 5.22 -8.28
CA VAL A 106 12.76 4.20 -8.53
C VAL A 106 11.35 4.80 -8.41
N GLU A 107 11.09 5.63 -7.40
CA GLU A 107 9.80 6.30 -7.20
C GLU A 107 9.47 7.28 -8.34
N ASN A 108 10.44 8.06 -8.80
CA ASN A 108 10.27 8.95 -9.95
C ASN A 108 10.01 8.16 -11.24
N TYR A 109 10.70 7.04 -11.42
CA TYR A 109 10.51 6.18 -12.58
C TYR A 109 9.12 5.55 -12.61
N ASN A 110 8.66 5.06 -11.46
CA ASN A 110 7.31 4.53 -11.24
C ASN A 110 6.21 5.57 -11.48
N THR A 111 6.41 6.80 -11.01
CA THR A 111 5.50 7.91 -11.25
C THR A 111 5.36 8.19 -12.75
N LYS A 112 6.49 8.24 -13.49
CA LYS A 112 6.47 8.39 -14.96
C LYS A 112 5.75 7.24 -15.65
N LEU A 113 6.01 5.99 -15.24
CA LEU A 113 5.31 4.80 -15.75
C LEU A 113 3.79 4.88 -15.55
N LEU A 114 3.34 5.31 -14.36
CA LEU A 114 1.93 5.47 -14.06
C LEU A 114 1.28 6.56 -14.93
N MET A 115 1.96 7.69 -15.14
CA MET A 115 1.46 8.76 -16.00
C MET A 115 1.32 8.33 -17.47
N GLU A 116 2.23 7.49 -17.96
CA GLU A 116 2.17 6.95 -19.33
C GLU A 116 1.11 5.86 -19.50
N TYR A 117 0.88 5.05 -18.45
CA TYR A 117 -0.01 3.89 -18.48
C TYR A 117 -0.95 3.86 -17.27
N PRO A 118 -1.83 4.87 -17.09
CA PRO A 118 -2.62 5.03 -15.87
C PRO A 118 -3.58 3.87 -15.62
N ASP A 119 -4.12 3.24 -16.67
CA ASP A 119 -5.08 2.15 -16.55
C ASP A 119 -4.44 0.75 -16.44
N ASN A 120 -3.11 0.65 -16.48
CA ASN A 120 -2.42 -0.63 -16.45
C ASN A 120 -2.34 -1.20 -15.01
N ILE A 121 -3.07 -2.30 -14.77
CA ILE A 121 -3.13 -2.99 -13.48
C ILE A 121 -1.77 -3.57 -13.06
N GLU A 122 -0.99 -4.10 -14.01
CA GLU A 122 0.33 -4.68 -13.73
C GLU A 122 1.30 -3.59 -13.24
N ILE A 123 1.26 -2.40 -13.85
CA ILE A 123 2.05 -1.25 -13.40
C ILE A 123 1.64 -0.82 -11.98
N LYS A 124 0.35 -0.77 -11.68
CA LYS A 124 -0.11 -0.44 -10.31
C LYS A 124 0.35 -1.46 -9.28
N HIS A 125 0.37 -2.75 -9.61
CA HIS A 125 0.96 -3.78 -8.74
C HIS A 125 2.47 -3.64 -8.59
N LEU A 126 3.18 -3.35 -9.68
CA LEU A 126 4.62 -3.11 -9.67
C LEU A 126 5.00 -1.90 -8.79
N ILE A 127 4.21 -0.83 -8.84
CA ILE A 127 4.39 0.35 -7.98
C ILE A 127 4.22 -0.06 -6.51
N LEU A 128 3.20 -0.86 -6.20
CA LEU A 128 3.00 -1.37 -4.84
C LEU A 128 4.16 -2.27 -4.37
N ASP A 129 4.68 -3.14 -5.25
CA ASP A 129 5.88 -3.94 -4.95
C ASP A 129 7.10 -3.04 -4.66
N SER A 130 7.18 -1.91 -5.37
CA SER A 130 8.27 -0.94 -5.19
C SER A 130 8.15 -0.15 -3.89
N LEU A 131 6.92 0.24 -3.50
CA LEU A 131 6.66 0.90 -2.22
C LEU A 131 6.95 -0.03 -1.04
N GLU A 132 6.60 -1.31 -1.16
CA GLU A 132 6.93 -2.33 -0.16
C GLU A 132 8.46 -2.47 -0.03
N ALA A 133 9.15 -2.67 -1.16
CA ALA A 133 10.60 -2.83 -1.20
C ALA A 133 11.34 -1.58 -0.69
N SER A 134 10.93 -0.37 -1.09
CA SER A 134 11.55 0.88 -0.62
C SER A 134 11.33 1.08 0.87
N THR A 135 10.14 0.77 1.38
CA THR A 135 9.82 0.84 2.81
C THR A 135 10.71 -0.10 3.62
N THR A 136 10.82 -1.37 3.22
CA THR A 136 11.68 -2.34 3.90
C THR A 136 13.15 -1.95 3.82
N PHE A 137 13.60 -1.43 2.67
CA PHE A 137 14.96 -0.98 2.47
C PHE A 137 15.31 0.22 3.36
N VAL A 138 14.48 1.25 3.37
CA VAL A 138 14.65 2.46 4.20
C VAL A 138 14.55 2.14 5.70
N ALA A 139 13.63 1.24 6.09
CA ALA A 139 13.54 0.78 7.47
C ALA A 139 14.86 0.19 7.98
N ASN A 140 15.54 -0.63 7.17
CA ASN A 140 16.76 -1.32 7.59
C ASN A 140 18.04 -0.52 7.35
N VAL A 141 18.15 0.17 6.22
CA VAL A 141 19.38 0.86 5.79
C VAL A 141 19.47 2.26 6.40
N SER A 142 18.39 3.05 6.31
CA SER A 142 18.41 4.48 6.64
C SER A 142 17.84 4.84 8.00
N GLU A 143 18.08 4.00 9.02
CA GLU A 143 17.68 4.30 10.40
C GLU A 143 16.18 4.59 10.52
N PHE A 144 15.35 3.89 9.74
CA PHE A 144 13.89 4.07 9.80
C PHE A 144 13.44 5.47 9.39
N ASN A 145 14.26 6.27 8.69
CA ASN A 145 13.83 7.56 8.16
C ASN A 145 12.93 7.38 6.92
N LEU A 146 11.69 6.96 7.16
CA LEU A 146 10.68 6.74 6.14
C LEU A 146 10.42 8.02 5.33
N ARG A 147 10.27 7.85 4.02
CA ARG A 147 9.70 8.85 3.13
C ARG A 147 8.31 8.35 2.71
N LEU A 148 7.29 9.17 2.91
CA LEU A 148 5.96 8.85 2.42
C LEU A 148 5.88 9.21 0.93
N PRO A 149 5.26 8.37 0.10
CA PRO A 149 4.94 8.75 -1.27
C PRO A 149 3.93 9.90 -1.29
N ASP A 150 3.83 10.55 -2.44
CA ASP A 150 2.82 11.58 -2.67
C ASP A 150 1.41 11.03 -2.37
N ILE A 151 0.62 11.80 -1.64
CA ILE A 151 -0.75 11.44 -1.29
C ILE A 151 -1.61 11.23 -2.54
N SER A 152 -1.34 11.96 -3.63
CA SER A 152 -2.02 11.78 -4.91
C SER A 152 -1.77 10.40 -5.51
N LEU A 153 -0.55 9.86 -5.39
CA LEU A 153 -0.23 8.50 -5.82
C LEU A 153 -1.03 7.46 -5.03
N ILE A 154 -1.14 7.64 -3.71
CA ILE A 154 -1.92 6.73 -2.86
C ILE A 154 -3.38 6.72 -3.24
N PHE A 155 -3.97 7.89 -3.53
CA PHE A 155 -5.35 7.95 -3.99
C PHE A 155 -5.53 7.40 -5.40
N GLU A 156 -4.58 7.63 -6.30
CA GLU A 156 -4.61 6.99 -7.63
C GLU A 156 -4.60 5.47 -7.51
N LEU A 157 -3.84 4.90 -6.58
CA LEU A 157 -3.87 3.45 -6.34
C LEU A 157 -5.19 2.99 -5.69
N LEU A 158 -5.67 3.72 -4.68
CA LEU A 158 -6.94 3.39 -4.00
C LEU A 158 -8.16 3.51 -4.93
N LEU A 159 -8.20 4.50 -5.82
CA LEU A 159 -9.33 4.85 -6.70
C LEU A 159 -9.19 4.33 -8.13
N GLY A 160 -7.99 4.21 -8.68
CA GLY A 160 -7.73 3.71 -10.03
C GLY A 160 -7.53 2.19 -10.13
N GLY A 161 -7.28 1.47 -9.03
CA GLY A 161 -7.02 0.03 -9.05
C GLY A 161 -8.26 -0.89 -8.98
N ASP A 162 -8.03 -2.20 -9.00
CA ASP A 162 -9.05 -3.19 -8.65
C ASP A 162 -9.14 -3.38 -7.11
N ALA A 163 -9.99 -4.32 -6.65
CA ALA A 163 -10.10 -4.64 -5.22
C ALA A 163 -8.77 -5.12 -4.60
N GLY A 164 -7.92 -5.77 -5.39
CA GLY A 164 -6.61 -6.25 -4.97
C GLY A 164 -5.65 -5.09 -4.71
N ILE A 165 -5.53 -4.16 -5.65
CA ILE A 165 -4.74 -2.93 -5.51
C ILE A 165 -5.23 -2.13 -4.31
N THR A 166 -6.54 -1.84 -4.19
CA THR A 166 -7.08 -1.11 -3.04
C THR A 166 -6.72 -1.77 -1.70
N SER A 167 -6.80 -3.10 -1.64
CA SER A 167 -6.41 -3.85 -0.44
C SER A 167 -4.91 -3.81 -0.17
N ARG A 168 -4.07 -3.95 -1.20
CA ARG A 168 -2.61 -3.87 -1.06
C ARG A 168 -2.16 -2.48 -0.62
N THR A 169 -2.71 -1.41 -1.21
CA THR A 169 -2.43 -0.03 -0.77
C THR A 169 -2.85 0.19 0.68
N SER A 170 -4.01 -0.34 1.08
CA SER A 170 -4.45 -0.28 2.48
C SER A 170 -3.50 -1.02 3.42
N GLY A 171 -2.98 -2.18 2.99
CA GLY A 171 -1.95 -2.92 3.72
C GLY A 171 -0.63 -2.15 3.84
N GLN A 172 -0.21 -1.46 2.77
CA GLN A 172 0.99 -0.63 2.77
C GLN A 172 0.90 0.53 3.77
N ILE A 173 -0.27 1.19 3.87
CA ILE A 173 -0.52 2.23 4.88
C ILE A 173 -0.35 1.67 6.30
N CYS A 174 -0.84 0.45 6.55
CA CYS A 174 -0.63 -0.23 7.82
C CYS A 174 0.84 -0.59 8.06
N TYR A 175 1.56 -1.02 7.03
CA TYR A 175 2.98 -1.35 7.14
C TYR A 175 3.83 -0.13 7.50
N TRP A 176 3.56 1.04 6.91
CA TRP A 176 4.20 2.29 7.34
C TRP A 176 3.93 2.60 8.81
N ARG A 177 2.70 2.40 9.30
CA ARG A 177 2.38 2.58 10.72
C ARG A 177 3.20 1.67 11.63
N GLU A 178 3.40 0.43 11.23
CA GLU A 178 4.19 -0.55 11.97
C GLU A 178 5.67 -0.13 12.04
N VAL A 179 6.25 0.25 10.91
CA VAL A 179 7.62 0.77 10.85
C VAL A 179 7.77 2.05 11.69
N MET A 180 6.79 2.94 11.66
CA MET A 180 6.77 4.14 12.52
C MET A 180 6.67 3.79 14.02
N THR A 181 5.99 2.69 14.37
CA THR A 181 5.91 2.21 15.75
C THR A 181 7.29 1.75 16.23
N ILE A 182 7.98 0.94 15.42
CA ILE A 182 9.37 0.51 15.69
C ILE A 182 10.29 1.73 15.78
N HIS A 183 10.15 2.71 14.88
CA HIS A 183 10.91 3.96 14.97
C HIS A 183 10.71 4.69 16.30
N ASN A 184 9.48 4.76 16.81
CA ASN A 184 9.19 5.40 18.10
C ASN A 184 9.83 4.66 19.29
N GLU A 185 9.89 3.33 19.25
CA GLU A 185 10.62 2.53 20.25
C GLU A 185 12.12 2.87 20.22
N LEU A 186 12.71 2.91 19.03
CA LEU A 186 14.11 3.29 18.84
C LEU A 186 14.39 4.75 19.23
N HIS A 187 13.44 5.65 19.02
CA HIS A 187 13.53 7.05 19.44
C HIS A 187 13.54 7.16 20.97
N ALA A 188 12.68 6.39 21.65
CA ALA A 188 12.63 6.34 23.11
C ALA A 188 13.96 5.83 23.70
N ASP A 189 14.62 4.89 23.01
CA ASP A 189 15.94 4.38 23.35
C ASP A 189 17.10 5.31 22.93
N GLY A 190 16.82 6.43 22.25
CA GLY A 190 17.80 7.43 21.85
C GLY A 190 18.60 7.10 20.59
N TYR A 191 18.20 6.08 19.81
CA TYR A 191 18.92 5.67 18.60
C TYR A 191 18.59 6.52 17.38
N VAL A 192 17.39 7.09 17.30
CA VAL A 192 16.92 7.90 16.16
C VAL A 192 16.27 9.20 16.63
N GLY A 193 16.31 10.22 15.76
CA GLY A 193 15.57 11.47 16.00
C GLY A 193 14.06 11.27 15.85
N PRO A 194 13.23 12.21 16.33
CA PRO A 194 11.78 12.13 16.11
C PRO A 194 11.45 12.41 14.65
N TYR A 195 10.32 11.86 14.16
CA TYR A 195 9.80 12.29 12.86
C TYR A 195 9.39 13.77 12.91
N PRO A 196 9.58 14.51 11.80
CA PRO A 196 9.04 15.86 11.64
C PRO A 196 7.51 15.90 11.82
N ALA A 197 6.98 17.02 12.33
CA ALA A 197 5.54 17.17 12.59
C ALA A 197 4.70 17.14 11.30
N ASP A 198 5.20 17.76 10.24
CA ASP A 198 4.62 17.77 8.90
C ASP A 198 4.54 16.35 8.29
N PHE A 199 5.54 15.51 8.55
CA PHE A 199 5.51 14.10 8.15
C PHE A 199 4.37 13.34 8.85
N LEU A 200 4.24 13.53 10.18
CA LEU A 200 3.19 12.89 10.97
C LEU A 200 1.78 13.36 10.55
N ASP A 201 1.63 14.66 10.31
CA ASP A 201 0.39 15.26 9.84
C ASP A 201 0.01 14.71 8.46
N GLY A 202 0.96 14.61 7.53
CA GLY A 202 0.77 14.02 6.21
C GLY A 202 0.31 12.56 6.29
N PHE A 203 0.95 11.74 7.13
CA PHE A 203 0.55 10.35 7.36
C PHE A 203 -0.87 10.23 7.94
N ASN A 204 -1.16 11.02 8.98
CA ASN A 204 -2.48 11.02 9.63
C ASN A 204 -3.57 11.44 8.64
N HIS A 205 -3.30 12.45 7.82
CA HIS A 205 -4.21 12.90 6.77
C HIS A 205 -4.49 11.79 5.74
N MET A 206 -3.46 11.06 5.31
CA MET A 206 -3.60 9.91 4.41
C MET A 206 -4.50 8.81 5.02
N VAL A 207 -4.26 8.44 6.28
CA VAL A 207 -5.06 7.40 6.98
C VAL A 207 -6.52 7.84 7.11
N VAL A 208 -6.76 9.06 7.59
CA VAL A 208 -8.11 9.59 7.79
C VAL A 208 -8.87 9.60 6.47
N ASN A 209 -8.28 10.17 5.42
CA ASN A 209 -8.92 10.26 4.12
C ASN A 209 -9.22 8.88 3.51
N ALA A 210 -8.30 7.93 3.61
CA ALA A 210 -8.54 6.56 3.13
C ALA A 210 -9.73 5.92 3.85
N VAL A 211 -9.80 6.04 5.18
CA VAL A 211 -10.89 5.50 6.00
C VAL A 211 -12.23 6.20 5.73
N GLU A 212 -12.21 7.52 5.61
CA GLU A 212 -13.39 8.33 5.34
C GLU A 212 -14.01 8.00 3.98
N MET A 213 -13.16 7.83 2.99
CA MET A 213 -13.52 7.44 1.64
C MET A 213 -14.05 5.99 1.58
N LEU A 214 -13.32 5.02 2.14
CA LEU A 214 -13.59 3.59 1.96
C LEU A 214 -14.75 3.08 2.83
N TYR A 215 -14.99 3.66 4.02
CA TYR A 215 -15.97 3.09 4.97
C TYR A 215 -16.98 4.10 5.52
N ARG A 216 -16.60 5.37 5.72
CA ARG A 216 -17.53 6.37 6.29
C ARG A 216 -18.43 7.03 5.26
N MET A 217 -18.33 6.65 3.98
CA MET A 217 -19.11 7.22 2.88
C MET A 217 -18.96 8.75 2.82
N LYS A 218 -17.73 9.23 3.00
CA LYS A 218 -17.34 10.64 2.93
C LYS A 218 -16.38 10.90 1.75
N GLY A 219 -16.44 10.06 0.71
CA GLY A 219 -15.77 10.39 -0.54
C GLY A 219 -16.30 11.72 -1.07
N PHE A 220 -15.40 12.59 -1.54
CA PHE A 220 -15.73 13.88 -2.15
C PHE A 220 -16.54 14.83 -1.24
N THR A 221 -16.38 14.75 0.09
CA THR A 221 -16.86 15.82 0.98
C THR A 221 -15.73 16.80 1.26
N VAL A 222 -16.02 18.10 1.21
CA VAL A 222 -15.11 19.15 1.72
C VAL A 222 -14.66 18.70 3.11
N SER A 223 -13.38 18.38 3.22
CA SER A 223 -12.79 18.00 4.50
C SER A 223 -12.67 19.28 5.35
N ASP A 224 -12.61 19.14 6.68
CA ASP A 224 -12.29 20.26 7.57
C ASP A 224 -10.90 20.88 7.27
N TYR A 225 -10.12 20.26 6.38
CA TYR A 225 -8.78 20.67 5.94
C TYR A 225 -8.75 21.42 4.60
N GLY A 226 -9.90 21.80 4.04
CA GLY A 226 -9.99 22.87 3.04
C GLY A 226 -9.91 22.47 1.57
N GLU A 227 -9.44 21.26 1.23
CA GLU A 227 -9.57 20.67 -0.12
C GLU A 227 -9.69 19.14 0.04
N TRP A 228 -10.53 18.47 -0.76
CA TRP A 228 -10.55 17.01 -0.75
C TRP A 228 -9.47 16.49 -1.68
N MET A 229 -8.34 16.03 -1.11
CA MET A 229 -7.30 15.31 -1.84
C MET A 229 -6.68 16.09 -3.02
N GLY A 230 -6.60 17.41 -2.93
CA GLY A 230 -6.10 18.28 -4.00
C GLY A 230 -7.04 18.38 -5.23
N ILE A 231 -8.26 17.86 -5.11
CA ILE A 231 -9.32 18.12 -6.09
C ILE A 231 -10.05 19.39 -5.67
N GLU A 232 -10.10 20.35 -6.60
CA GLU A 232 -10.84 21.60 -6.41
C GLU A 232 -12.34 21.32 -6.16
N ASP A 233 -12.93 22.01 -5.19
CA ASP A 233 -14.33 21.86 -4.79
C ASP A 233 -15.30 21.99 -5.99
N TYR A 234 -15.00 22.87 -6.95
CA TYR A 234 -15.80 23.03 -8.17
C TYR A 234 -15.91 21.73 -8.99
N SER A 235 -14.84 20.95 -9.09
CA SER A 235 -14.84 19.67 -9.81
C SER A 235 -15.72 18.64 -9.11
N ILE A 236 -15.69 18.63 -7.78
CA ILE A 236 -16.53 17.76 -6.94
C ILE A 236 -18.01 18.14 -7.08
N GLU A 237 -18.33 19.44 -7.04
CA GLU A 237 -19.69 19.94 -7.21
C GLU A 237 -20.27 19.59 -8.58
N LYS A 238 -19.47 19.71 -9.64
CA LYS A 238 -19.89 19.34 -10.99
C LYS A 238 -20.19 17.85 -11.11
N ILE A 239 -19.31 16.98 -10.59
CA ILE A 239 -19.54 15.53 -10.57
C ILE A 239 -20.80 15.20 -9.74
N ALA A 240 -20.99 15.87 -8.61
CA ALA A 240 -22.18 15.67 -7.77
C ALA A 240 -23.48 16.01 -8.52
N GLN A 241 -23.51 17.14 -9.24
CA GLN A 241 -24.65 17.55 -10.06
C GLN A 241 -24.94 16.56 -11.19
N GLU A 242 -23.90 16.05 -11.86
CA GLU A 242 -24.05 15.04 -12.92
C GLU A 242 -24.57 13.71 -12.37
N VAL A 243 -24.10 13.27 -11.19
CA VAL A 243 -24.55 12.01 -10.56
C VAL A 243 -25.98 12.10 -10.01
N GLU A 244 -26.38 13.25 -9.46
CA GLU A 244 -27.75 13.50 -8.99
C GLU A 244 -28.79 13.49 -10.14
N SER A 245 -28.35 13.73 -11.38
CA SER A 245 -29.19 13.68 -12.58
C SER A 245 -29.54 12.24 -13.03
N VAL A 246 -28.78 11.24 -12.57
CA VAL A 246 -29.00 9.83 -12.91
C VAL A 246 -30.02 9.22 -11.93
N PRO A 247 -31.06 8.50 -12.38
CA PRO A 247 -32.15 8.06 -11.52
C PRO A 247 -31.78 6.83 -10.67
N TRP A 248 -30.79 6.97 -9.77
CA TRP A 248 -30.43 5.99 -8.74
C TRP A 248 -31.44 5.93 -7.57
N LYS A 249 -32.65 6.49 -7.74
CA LYS A 249 -33.67 6.73 -6.69
C LYS A 249 -34.05 5.49 -5.88
N LYS A 250 -33.98 4.29 -6.47
CA LYS A 250 -34.28 3.03 -5.76
C LYS A 250 -33.23 2.67 -4.70
N TYR A 251 -31.98 3.08 -4.89
CA TYR A 251 -30.85 2.71 -4.03
C TYR A 251 -30.37 3.85 -3.12
N LYS A 252 -30.85 5.09 -3.35
CA LYS A 252 -30.46 6.30 -2.59
C LYS A 252 -28.94 6.44 -2.44
N LEU A 253 -28.21 6.10 -3.51
CA LEU A 253 -26.75 6.20 -3.54
C LEU A 253 -26.37 7.65 -3.80
N SER A 254 -25.49 8.21 -2.97
CA SER A 254 -24.88 9.52 -3.17
C SER A 254 -23.51 9.36 -3.84
N LEU A 255 -22.96 10.43 -4.45
CA LEU A 255 -21.58 10.45 -4.92
C LEU A 255 -20.59 9.98 -3.84
N ARG A 256 -20.89 10.31 -2.58
CA ARG A 256 -20.08 9.94 -1.41
C ARG A 256 -20.01 8.42 -1.15
N ALA A 257 -20.97 7.67 -1.68
CA ALA A 257 -21.01 6.21 -1.57
C ALA A 257 -20.17 5.50 -2.64
N VAL A 258 -19.73 6.19 -3.69
CA VAL A 258 -19.05 5.56 -4.85
C VAL A 258 -17.72 4.91 -4.45
N CYS A 259 -17.05 5.44 -3.43
CA CYS A 259 -15.78 4.89 -2.94
C CYS A 259 -15.96 3.89 -1.78
N ASP A 260 -17.18 3.70 -1.28
CA ASP A 260 -17.42 2.79 -0.17
C ASP A 260 -17.23 1.34 -0.59
N ILE A 261 -16.58 0.55 0.26
CA ILE A 261 -16.25 -0.86 0.03
C ILE A 261 -17.43 -1.74 -0.39
N ALA A 262 -18.65 -1.39 0.01
CA ALA A 262 -19.84 -2.19 -0.23
C ALA A 262 -20.60 -1.76 -1.50
N PHE A 263 -20.26 -0.60 -2.10
CA PHE A 263 -20.89 -0.05 -3.31
C PHE A 263 -19.95 0.21 -4.46
N SER A 264 -18.66 0.30 -4.18
CA SER A 264 -17.67 0.63 -5.18
C SER A 264 -17.73 -0.40 -6.31
N PRO A 265 -17.74 0.04 -7.59
CA PRO A 265 -17.76 -0.85 -8.74
C PRO A 265 -16.71 -1.97 -8.69
N LYS A 266 -15.57 -1.67 -8.07
CA LYS A 266 -14.44 -2.59 -7.87
C LYS A 266 -14.78 -3.82 -7.05
N PHE A 267 -15.74 -3.69 -6.13
CA PHE A 267 -16.11 -4.74 -5.19
C PHE A 267 -17.43 -5.42 -5.54
N ILE A 268 -18.15 -5.00 -6.60
CA ILE A 268 -19.49 -5.54 -6.93
C ILE A 268 -19.50 -7.07 -7.06
N ALA A 269 -18.52 -7.65 -7.75
CA ALA A 269 -18.46 -9.10 -7.89
C ALA A 269 -18.22 -9.81 -6.54
N LEU A 270 -17.44 -9.19 -5.65
CA LEU A 270 -17.13 -9.71 -4.32
C LEU A 270 -18.35 -9.57 -3.39
N THR A 271 -19.03 -8.43 -3.42
CA THR A 271 -20.23 -8.18 -2.60
C THR A 271 -21.38 -9.10 -3.01
N GLN A 272 -21.55 -9.39 -4.30
CA GLN A 272 -22.53 -10.37 -4.79
C GLN A 272 -22.23 -11.79 -4.30
N ARG A 273 -20.97 -12.23 -4.38
CA ARG A 273 -20.55 -13.55 -3.88
C ARG A 273 -20.76 -13.67 -2.38
N PHE A 274 -20.35 -12.65 -1.63
CA PHE A 274 -20.58 -12.57 -0.18
C PHE A 274 -22.08 -12.67 0.15
N LEU A 275 -22.93 -11.93 -0.55
CA LEU A 275 -24.39 -11.96 -0.34
C LEU A 275 -24.98 -13.34 -0.57
N ILE A 276 -24.50 -14.08 -1.56
CA ILE A 276 -24.95 -15.45 -1.81
C ILE A 276 -24.53 -16.35 -0.66
N GLU A 277 -23.23 -16.34 -0.31
CA GLU A 277 -22.67 -17.17 0.78
C GLU A 277 -23.34 -16.86 2.13
N LEU A 278 -23.56 -15.58 2.46
CA LEU A 278 -24.21 -15.18 3.71
C LEU A 278 -25.66 -15.67 3.76
N GLN A 279 -26.41 -15.52 2.68
CA GLN A 279 -27.81 -15.93 2.62
C GLN A 279 -27.98 -17.46 2.61
N ASP A 280 -26.98 -18.19 2.10
CA ASP A 280 -26.88 -19.65 2.26
C ASP A 280 -26.66 -20.03 3.73
N VAL A 281 -25.75 -19.35 4.44
CA VAL A 281 -25.49 -19.58 5.88
C VAL A 281 -26.69 -19.23 6.77
N MET A 282 -27.49 -18.25 6.36
CA MET A 282 -28.71 -17.84 7.07
C MET A 282 -29.93 -18.71 6.71
N ASP A 283 -29.76 -19.75 5.89
CA ASP A 283 -30.84 -20.62 5.40
C ASP A 283 -32.00 -19.85 4.73
N ILE A 284 -31.68 -18.76 4.01
CA ILE A 284 -32.70 -17.92 3.36
C ILE A 284 -33.19 -18.62 2.08
N PRO A 285 -34.51 -18.89 1.97
CA PRO A 285 -35.09 -19.49 0.76
C PRO A 285 -34.78 -18.66 -0.48
N LYS A 286 -34.48 -19.30 -1.61
CA LYS A 286 -34.08 -18.61 -2.86
C LYS A 286 -35.04 -17.48 -3.29
N LYS A 287 -36.34 -17.64 -3.06
CA LYS A 287 -37.39 -16.67 -3.40
C LYS A 287 -37.34 -15.39 -2.55
N ASP A 288 -36.75 -15.46 -1.36
CA ASP A 288 -36.69 -14.37 -0.37
C ASP A 288 -35.29 -13.73 -0.32
N ARG A 289 -34.38 -14.16 -1.22
CA ARG A 289 -33.01 -13.65 -1.27
C ARG A 289 -32.96 -12.21 -1.72
N TYR A 290 -32.24 -11.41 -0.96
CA TYR A 290 -31.88 -10.06 -1.32
C TYR A 290 -30.87 -10.06 -2.48
N VAL A 291 -31.20 -9.29 -3.51
CA VAL A 291 -30.33 -9.00 -4.65
C VAL A 291 -30.27 -7.48 -4.79
N GLY A 292 -29.10 -6.92 -4.53
CA GLY A 292 -28.89 -5.49 -4.63
C GLY A 292 -27.65 -5.02 -3.91
N PRO A 293 -27.44 -3.70 -3.85
CA PRO A 293 -26.33 -3.10 -3.14
C PRO A 293 -26.40 -3.38 -1.63
N LEU A 294 -25.24 -3.55 -0.99
CA LEU A 294 -25.09 -3.78 0.45
C LEU A 294 -25.28 -2.55 1.37
N THR A 295 -26.15 -1.56 1.05
CA THR A 295 -26.32 -0.34 1.88
C THR A 295 -27.35 -0.59 2.97
N ASN A 296 -27.18 0.06 4.12
CA ASN A 296 -28.24 0.15 5.14
C ASN A 296 -29.58 0.66 4.57
N THR A 297 -29.55 1.49 3.53
CA THR A 297 -30.75 1.99 2.85
C THR A 297 -31.38 0.96 1.92
N ALA A 298 -30.58 0.18 1.18
CA ALA A 298 -31.08 -0.76 0.19
C ALA A 298 -31.49 -2.10 0.81
N ILE A 299 -30.83 -2.53 1.89
CA ILE A 299 -31.22 -3.73 2.63
C ILE A 299 -32.48 -3.51 3.48
N LYS A 300 -32.93 -2.25 3.67
CA LYS A 300 -34.04 -1.92 4.55
C LYS A 300 -35.32 -2.69 4.15
N GLY A 301 -35.94 -3.35 5.12
CA GLY A 301 -37.12 -4.20 4.92
C GLY A 301 -36.83 -5.59 4.36
N SER A 302 -35.57 -5.95 4.11
CA SER A 302 -35.17 -7.32 3.78
C SER A 302 -34.86 -8.14 5.05
N ILE A 303 -34.67 -9.45 4.90
CA ILE A 303 -34.22 -10.33 5.99
C ILE A 303 -32.84 -9.92 6.54
N LEU A 304 -32.04 -9.22 5.73
CA LEU A 304 -30.74 -8.68 6.12
C LEU A 304 -30.85 -7.34 6.89
N ASP A 305 -32.05 -6.75 6.99
CA ASP A 305 -32.33 -5.56 7.81
C ASP A 305 -32.43 -5.95 9.30
N ASN A 306 -31.30 -6.40 9.86
CA ASN A 306 -31.21 -6.83 11.25
C ASN A 306 -30.33 -5.84 12.03
N PRO A 307 -30.85 -5.16 13.06
CA PRO A 307 -30.08 -4.22 13.89
C PRO A 307 -28.84 -4.83 14.56
N LYS A 308 -28.80 -6.15 14.73
CA LYS A 308 -27.65 -6.88 15.29
C LYS A 308 -26.60 -7.25 14.23
N LEU A 309 -26.91 -7.09 12.95
CA LEU A 309 -26.03 -7.44 11.83
C LEU A 309 -25.43 -6.18 11.21
N ASN A 310 -24.15 -5.92 11.46
CA ASN A 310 -23.42 -4.94 10.67
C ASN A 310 -22.93 -5.62 9.38
N ILE A 311 -23.72 -5.48 8.31
CA ILE A 311 -23.45 -6.16 7.03
C ILE A 311 -22.12 -5.76 6.40
N ARG A 312 -21.70 -4.49 6.53
CA ARG A 312 -20.43 -3.99 5.99
C ARG A 312 -19.24 -4.53 6.77
N ALA A 313 -19.34 -4.60 8.10
CA ALA A 313 -18.31 -5.24 8.93
C ALA A 313 -18.20 -6.75 8.63
N THR A 314 -19.35 -7.42 8.47
CA THR A 314 -19.38 -8.86 8.11
C THR A 314 -18.76 -9.10 6.73
N PHE A 315 -18.99 -8.20 5.77
CA PHE A 315 -18.34 -8.24 4.46
C PHE A 315 -16.82 -8.06 4.56
N LEU A 316 -16.34 -7.15 5.42
CA LEU A 316 -14.89 -6.97 5.66
C LEU A 316 -14.24 -8.24 6.25
N ASP A 317 -14.89 -8.87 7.22
CA ASP A 317 -14.40 -10.15 7.77
C ASP A 317 -14.40 -11.26 6.71
N TRP A 318 -15.40 -11.27 5.83
CA TRP A 318 -15.43 -12.19 4.70
C TRP A 318 -14.30 -11.94 3.70
N LEU A 319 -13.99 -10.68 3.38
CA LEU A 319 -12.86 -10.32 2.52
C LEU A 319 -11.53 -10.83 3.09
N ALA A 320 -11.30 -10.67 4.40
CA ALA A 320 -10.11 -11.18 5.06
C ALA A 320 -9.96 -12.70 4.89
N LYS A 321 -11.07 -13.46 4.99
CA LYS A 321 -11.10 -14.92 4.76
C LYS A 321 -10.84 -15.33 3.31
N LYS A 322 -10.97 -14.40 2.35
CA LYS A 322 -10.67 -14.61 0.93
C LYS A 322 -9.32 -14.01 0.53
N SER A 323 -8.41 -13.83 1.49
CA SER A 323 -7.05 -13.29 1.27
C SER A 323 -6.98 -11.83 0.84
N VAL A 324 -8.06 -11.06 0.99
CA VAL A 324 -8.08 -9.61 0.83
C VAL A 324 -7.91 -9.00 2.22
N THR A 325 -6.65 -8.85 2.67
CA THR A 325 -6.33 -8.63 4.10
C THR A 325 -6.01 -7.19 4.47
N GLY A 326 -5.35 -6.43 3.60
CA GLY A 326 -4.89 -5.07 3.91
C GLY A 326 -6.03 -4.07 4.12
N LEU A 327 -7.13 -4.19 3.36
CA LEU A 327 -8.31 -3.34 3.55
C LEU A 327 -9.01 -3.59 4.90
N PRO A 328 -9.35 -4.84 5.28
CA PRO A 328 -9.81 -5.13 6.64
C PRO A 328 -8.83 -4.65 7.71
N LEU A 329 -7.52 -4.89 7.56
CA LEU A 329 -6.51 -4.45 8.52
C LEU A 329 -6.57 -2.94 8.75
N LEU A 330 -6.58 -2.13 7.70
CA LEU A 330 -6.68 -0.67 7.81
C LEU A 330 -7.97 -0.25 8.53
N LEU A 331 -9.13 -0.76 8.09
CA LEU A 331 -10.40 -0.30 8.61
C LEU A 331 -10.65 -0.74 10.05
N PHE A 332 -10.31 -1.98 10.42
CA PHE A 332 -10.44 -2.43 11.80
C PHE A 332 -9.41 -1.80 12.73
N THR A 333 -8.21 -1.42 12.25
CA THR A 333 -7.22 -0.72 13.09
C THR A 333 -7.47 0.78 13.21
N SER A 334 -8.23 1.40 12.31
CA SER A 334 -8.41 2.86 12.26
C SER A 334 -9.83 3.37 12.49
N VAL A 335 -10.86 2.51 12.46
CA VAL A 335 -12.26 2.92 12.70
C VAL A 335 -12.72 2.45 14.09
N ASN A 336 -12.91 3.39 15.02
CA ASN A 336 -13.35 3.10 16.39
C ASN A 336 -14.63 2.24 16.47
N SER A 337 -15.61 2.47 15.59
CA SER A 337 -16.84 1.67 15.58
C SER A 337 -16.62 0.22 15.14
N LEU A 338 -15.63 -0.04 14.30
CA LEU A 338 -15.22 -1.40 13.91
C LEU A 338 -14.34 -2.05 14.98
N GLN A 339 -13.44 -1.28 15.62
CA GLN A 339 -12.64 -1.75 16.75
C GLN A 339 -13.53 -2.27 17.88
N TYR A 340 -14.55 -1.49 18.26
CA TYR A 340 -15.50 -1.88 19.29
C TYR A 340 -16.25 -3.18 18.95
N LEU A 341 -16.69 -3.32 17.69
CA LEU A 341 -17.32 -4.55 17.21
C LEU A 341 -16.38 -5.75 17.30
N SER A 342 -15.10 -5.58 16.95
CA SER A 342 -14.10 -6.66 17.06
C SER A 342 -13.84 -7.10 18.51
N GLN A 343 -13.93 -6.16 19.48
CA GLN A 343 -13.69 -6.43 20.90
C GLN A 343 -14.90 -7.09 21.60
N GLN A 344 -16.12 -6.71 21.22
CA GLN A 344 -17.34 -7.23 21.85
C GLN A 344 -17.75 -8.62 21.39
N SER A 345 -17.38 -9.00 20.17
CA SER A 345 -17.98 -10.17 19.52
C SER A 345 -17.50 -11.50 20.08
N GLY A 346 -16.40 -11.58 20.85
CA GLY A 346 -15.74 -12.86 21.19
C GLY A 346 -15.19 -13.63 19.96
N MET A 347 -15.77 -13.39 18.78
CA MET A 347 -15.15 -13.33 17.48
C MET A 347 -14.18 -12.14 17.45
N GLY A 348 -13.05 -12.26 18.15
CA GLY A 348 -11.87 -11.55 17.64
C GLY A 348 -11.79 -11.98 16.17
N SER A 349 -11.92 -11.01 15.24
CA SER A 349 -11.81 -11.30 13.80
C SER A 349 -10.68 -12.32 13.65
N SER A 350 -10.94 -13.48 13.04
CA SER A 350 -9.95 -14.57 13.01
C SER A 350 -8.59 -14.07 12.48
N PHE A 351 -8.64 -13.02 11.68
CA PHE A 351 -7.55 -12.17 11.27
C PHE A 351 -6.72 -11.56 12.43
N TYR A 352 -7.33 -10.91 13.42
CA TYR A 352 -6.65 -10.38 14.62
C TYR A 352 -6.09 -11.47 15.54
N LEU A 353 -6.80 -12.58 15.70
CA LEU A 353 -6.28 -13.73 16.46
C LEU A 353 -5.07 -14.35 15.74
N SER A 354 -5.04 -14.34 14.41
CA SER A 354 -3.89 -14.82 13.64
C SER A 354 -2.67 -13.88 13.66
N GLN A 355 -2.88 -12.56 13.78
CA GLN A 355 -1.78 -11.59 13.86
C GLN A 355 -1.24 -11.33 15.27
N SER A 356 -2.05 -11.52 16.31
CA SER A 356 -1.60 -11.44 17.71
C SER A 356 -0.82 -12.68 18.18
N GLN A 357 -0.86 -13.78 17.41
CA GLN A 357 -0.04 -14.97 17.66
C GLN A 357 1.36 -14.90 17.05
N SER A 358 1.64 -13.97 16.11
CA SER A 358 2.96 -13.81 15.50
C SER A 358 3.84 -12.72 16.13
N THR A 359 3.34 -11.99 17.13
CA THR A 359 4.04 -10.88 17.82
C THR A 359 4.48 -11.21 19.24
N LYS A 360 4.60 -12.50 19.58
CA LYS A 360 5.24 -12.94 20.83
C LYS A 360 6.52 -13.68 20.51
N TYR A 361 7.63 -12.99 20.28
CA TYR A 361 8.98 -13.36 20.71
C TYR A 361 9.88 -12.15 20.75
#